data_AF-A0A966PXN6-F1
#
_entry.id   AF-A0A966PXN6-F1
#
_cell.length_a   1.000
_cell.length_b   1.000
_cell.length_c   1.000
_cell.angle_alpha   90.00
_cell.angle_beta   90.00
_cell.angle_gamma   90.00
#
_symmetry.space_group_name_H-M   'P 1'
#
loop_
_entity.id
_entity.type
_entity.pdbx_description
1 polymer ?
#
loop_
_entity_poly.entity_id
_entity_poly.type
_entity_poly.pdbx_seq_one_letter_code
_entity_poly.pdbx_strand_id
1 'polypeptide(L)'
;MSTVPYISGRKKYERPQAMLWSENSGTLVEDPNSTTVPKQKVYVPNGLEIGQDPGEEVNPTNYDQFLILSDDNRSPLSFSTTRIEVKQRMINGRMRSYHIADKLTLSVSWEKLPSRSYFTVPDFNATTGKSPNAGLNMEYTTDGGAGGVEILDWYEKHQGPFWVYLAYDKYSNFGKDQEAYGHIKLYNQLIQMYFTNFSYSVEKRSDNFDFWNIQLTLEEV
;
A
#
# COMPACT_ATOMS: atom_id res chain seq x y z
N MET A 1 0.28 -6.25 17.42
CA MET A 1 -0.24 -6.72 16.10
C MET A 1 -1.38 -5.83 15.62
N SER A 2 -1.42 -5.49 14.32
CA SER A 2 -2.49 -4.69 13.73
C SER A 2 -3.83 -5.43 13.71
N THR A 3 -4.93 -4.70 13.83
CA THR A 3 -6.29 -5.25 13.98
C THR A 3 -7.27 -4.58 12.99
N VAL A 4 -8.45 -5.16 12.79
CA VAL A 4 -9.48 -4.54 11.93
C VAL A 4 -9.86 -3.13 12.41
N PRO A 5 -10.07 -2.87 13.73
CA PRO A 5 -10.28 -1.50 14.23
C PRO A 5 -9.12 -0.55 13.92
N TYR A 6 -7.87 -1.03 14.03
CA TYR A 6 -6.68 -0.25 13.69
C TYR A 6 -6.71 0.19 12.22
N ILE A 7 -6.85 -0.77 11.29
CA ILE A 7 -6.87 -0.48 9.85
C ILE A 7 -8.07 0.40 9.49
N SER A 8 -9.22 0.22 10.13
CA SER A 8 -10.40 1.05 9.94
C SER A 8 -10.15 2.50 10.38
N GLY A 9 -9.50 2.70 11.53
CA GLY A 9 -9.22 4.04 12.05
C GLY A 9 -8.08 4.78 11.34
N ARG A 10 -7.22 4.06 10.60
CA ARG A 10 -6.26 4.65 9.65
C ARG A 10 -6.91 5.23 8.40
N LYS A 11 -8.15 4.86 8.07
CA LYS A 11 -8.89 5.41 6.93
C LYS A 11 -9.35 6.83 7.25
N LYS A 12 -8.88 7.81 6.48
CA LYS A 12 -9.42 9.19 6.53
C LYS A 12 -10.76 9.31 5.80
N TYR A 13 -10.84 8.68 4.64
CA TYR A 13 -12.00 8.71 3.75
C TYR A 13 -12.85 7.43 3.88
N GLU A 14 -13.94 7.34 3.12
CA GLU A 14 -14.79 6.13 3.10
C GLU A 14 -14.07 4.88 2.59
N ARG A 15 -12.94 5.07 1.90
CA ARG A 15 -12.10 4.02 1.31
C ARG A 15 -10.71 4.07 1.94
N PRO A 16 -10.03 2.93 2.08
CA PRO A 16 -8.62 2.92 2.44
C PRO A 16 -7.80 3.67 1.40
N GLN A 17 -6.61 4.12 1.82
CA GLN A 17 -5.62 4.70 0.93
C GLN A 17 -5.32 3.73 -0.22
N ALA A 18 -4.98 4.26 -1.39
CA ALA A 18 -4.84 3.47 -2.60
C ALA A 18 -3.82 2.33 -2.47
N MET A 19 -2.81 2.47 -1.60
CA MET A 19 -1.77 1.46 -1.40
C MET A 19 -1.29 1.35 0.05
N LEU A 20 -0.99 0.13 0.45
CA LEU A 20 -0.25 -0.21 1.66
C LEU A 20 0.85 -1.22 1.30
N TRP A 21 2.05 -1.01 1.86
CA TRP A 21 3.19 -1.90 1.70
C TRP A 21 3.42 -2.69 2.98
N SER A 22 3.73 -3.98 2.88
CA SER A 22 3.85 -4.87 4.02
C SER A 22 4.90 -5.93 3.77
N GLU A 23 5.69 -6.28 4.78
CA GLU A 23 6.65 -7.39 4.73
C GLU A 23 5.97 -8.76 4.70
N ASN A 24 4.66 -8.82 4.91
CA ASN A 24 3.90 -10.05 4.99
C ASN A 24 2.55 -9.96 4.26
N SER A 25 2.00 -11.11 3.89
CA SER A 25 0.69 -11.24 3.22
C SER A 25 -0.50 -10.94 4.13
N GLY A 26 -0.25 -10.62 5.40
CA GLY A 26 -1.27 -10.43 6.42
C GLY A 26 -2.11 -11.67 6.68
N THR A 27 -3.25 -11.43 7.33
CA THR A 27 -4.26 -12.43 7.62
C THR A 27 -5.63 -11.95 7.15
N LEU A 28 -6.44 -12.90 6.71
CA LEU A 28 -7.82 -12.64 6.29
C LEU A 28 -8.74 -12.80 7.51
N VAL A 29 -9.29 -11.69 8.00
CA VAL A 29 -10.08 -11.61 9.24
C VAL A 29 -11.51 -11.16 8.93
N GLU A 30 -12.49 -11.65 9.68
CA GLU A 30 -13.88 -11.19 9.55
C GLU A 30 -14.02 -9.73 10.01
N ASP A 31 -14.68 -8.89 9.21
CA ASP A 31 -15.00 -7.52 9.59
C ASP A 31 -16.06 -7.54 10.72
N PRO A 32 -15.75 -7.02 11.93
CA PRO A 32 -16.71 -6.96 13.02
C PRO A 32 -17.91 -6.07 12.70
N ASN A 33 -17.77 -5.11 11.78
CA ASN A 33 -18.82 -4.15 11.40
C ASN A 33 -19.62 -4.58 10.16
N SER A 34 -19.25 -5.69 9.52
CA SER A 34 -19.99 -6.19 8.36
C SER A 34 -21.38 -6.68 8.77
N THR A 35 -22.41 -6.17 8.08
CA THR A 35 -23.82 -6.57 8.27
C THR A 35 -24.20 -7.80 7.40
N THR A 36 -23.31 -8.27 6.50
CA THR A 36 -23.57 -9.46 5.67
C THR A 36 -23.41 -10.76 6.46
N VAL A 37 -24.13 -11.81 6.05
CA VAL A 37 -24.00 -13.17 6.58
C VAL A 37 -23.69 -14.13 5.41
N PRO A 38 -22.49 -14.75 5.34
CA PRO A 38 -21.37 -14.65 6.29
C PRO A 38 -20.71 -13.25 6.28
N LYS A 39 -20.01 -12.92 7.36
CA LYS A 39 -19.31 -11.64 7.49
C LYS A 39 -18.28 -11.47 6.39
N GLN A 40 -18.22 -10.27 5.82
CA GLN A 40 -17.20 -9.91 4.86
C GLN A 40 -15.82 -10.06 5.49
N LYS A 41 -14.86 -10.57 4.72
CA LYS A 41 -13.47 -10.76 5.18
C LYS A 41 -12.57 -9.65 4.65
N VAL A 42 -11.63 -9.22 5.48
CA VAL A 42 -10.72 -8.09 5.22
C VAL A 42 -9.29 -8.55 5.46
N TYR A 43 -8.40 -8.16 4.55
CA TYR A 43 -6.96 -8.37 4.75
C TYR A 43 -6.40 -7.36 5.74
N VAL A 44 -5.73 -7.87 6.77
CA VAL A 44 -5.07 -7.09 7.81
C VAL A 44 -3.58 -7.48 7.83
N PRO A 45 -2.64 -6.54 7.63
CA PRO A 45 -1.21 -6.81 7.75
C PRO A 45 -0.83 -7.33 9.15
N ASN A 46 0.15 -8.22 9.22
CA ASN A 46 0.70 -8.66 10.51
C ASN A 46 1.77 -7.66 10.98
N GLY A 47 1.97 -7.57 12.30
CA GLY A 47 2.92 -6.64 12.91
C GLY A 47 2.33 -5.26 13.19
N LEU A 48 3.20 -4.28 13.43
CA LEU A 48 2.89 -2.88 13.70
C LEU A 48 3.26 -2.01 12.50
N GLU A 49 2.54 -0.91 12.32
CA GLU A 49 2.86 0.11 11.32
C GLU A 49 4.14 0.85 11.71
N ILE A 50 4.87 1.36 10.73
CA ILE A 50 5.95 2.32 10.98
C ILE A 50 5.37 3.54 11.72
N GLY A 51 5.96 3.87 12.87
CA GLY A 51 5.51 4.98 13.72
C GLY A 51 4.30 4.67 14.61
N GLN A 52 3.94 3.38 14.77
CA GLN A 52 2.94 2.94 15.75
C GLN A 52 3.52 2.88 17.16
N ASP A 53 2.72 3.24 18.17
CA ASP A 53 3.05 2.98 19.58
C ASP A 53 3.06 1.45 19.83
N PRO A 54 4.21 0.86 20.24
CA PRO A 54 4.30 -0.57 20.50
C PRO A 54 3.41 -1.06 21.65
N GLY A 55 3.01 -0.17 22.57
CA GLY A 55 2.21 -0.54 23.73
C GLY A 55 2.86 -1.69 24.53
N GLU A 56 2.16 -2.82 24.63
CA GLU A 56 2.66 -4.03 25.33
C GLU A 56 3.49 -4.98 24.44
N GLU A 57 3.60 -4.72 23.14
CA GLU A 57 4.38 -5.56 22.23
C GLU A 57 5.88 -5.38 22.50
N VAL A 58 6.55 -6.45 22.91
CA VAL A 58 7.98 -6.45 23.24
C VAL A 58 8.86 -7.08 22.16
N ASN A 59 8.27 -7.75 21.17
CA ASN A 59 9.04 -8.44 20.14
C ASN A 59 9.43 -7.48 19.01
N PRO A 60 10.73 -7.17 18.81
CA PRO A 60 11.16 -6.23 17.79
C PRO A 60 10.88 -6.68 16.36
N THR A 61 10.70 -7.99 16.11
CA THR A 61 10.37 -8.50 14.76
C THR A 61 8.97 -8.10 14.31
N ASN A 62 8.11 -7.64 15.23
CA ASN A 62 6.77 -7.19 14.92
C ASN A 62 6.70 -5.69 14.64
N TYR A 63 7.80 -4.95 14.82
CA TYR A 63 7.85 -3.51 14.56
C TYR A 63 8.09 -3.22 13.09
N ASP A 64 7.63 -2.06 12.63
CA ASP A 64 7.90 -1.52 11.29
C ASP A 64 7.59 -2.51 10.14
N GLN A 65 6.51 -3.29 10.28
CA GLN A 65 6.18 -4.38 9.36
C GLN A 65 5.41 -3.93 8.12
N PHE A 66 4.76 -2.76 8.19
CA PHE A 66 4.00 -2.22 7.07
C PHE A 66 3.93 -0.70 7.11
N LEU A 67 3.62 -0.11 5.95
CA LEU A 67 3.52 1.31 5.70
C LEU A 67 2.26 1.61 4.88
N ILE A 68 1.42 2.54 5.35
CA ILE A 68 0.26 3.01 4.59
C ILE A 68 0.67 4.25 3.82
N LEU A 69 0.54 4.23 2.50
CA LEU A 69 0.94 5.35 1.65
C LEU A 69 -0.13 6.44 1.63
N SER A 70 0.30 7.70 1.49
CA SER A 70 -0.64 8.81 1.32
C SER A 70 -1.24 8.84 -0.10
N ASP A 71 -2.50 9.25 -0.19
CA ASP A 71 -3.18 9.61 -1.44
C ASP A 71 -3.01 11.10 -1.80
N ASP A 72 -2.42 11.91 -0.93
CA ASP A 72 -2.24 13.34 -1.18
C ASP A 72 -1.33 13.60 -2.38
N ASN A 73 -1.83 14.35 -3.36
CA ASN A 73 -1.14 14.66 -4.61
C ASN A 73 -0.59 13.42 -5.35
N ARG A 74 -1.22 12.25 -5.17
CA ARG A 74 -0.87 11.03 -5.89
C ARG A 74 -1.39 11.07 -7.33
N SER A 75 -0.52 10.74 -8.27
CA SER A 75 -0.85 10.48 -9.67
C SER A 75 -1.56 9.13 -9.83
N PRO A 76 -2.25 8.86 -10.95
CA PRO A 76 -2.97 7.61 -11.17
C PRO A 76 -2.11 6.35 -10.94
N LEU A 77 -2.73 5.27 -10.45
CA LEU A 77 -2.10 3.95 -10.44
C LEU A 77 -2.11 3.44 -11.89
N SER A 78 -0.93 3.32 -12.49
CA SER A 78 -0.79 2.84 -13.87
C SER A 78 -0.43 1.36 -13.87
N PHE A 79 -1.30 0.54 -14.42
CA PHE A 79 -1.11 -0.91 -14.54
C PHE A 79 -0.74 -1.26 -15.97
N SER A 80 0.31 -2.06 -16.15
CA SER A 80 0.68 -2.65 -17.43
C SER A 80 1.05 -4.12 -17.23
N THR A 81 0.82 -4.95 -18.24
CA THR A 81 1.15 -6.38 -18.18
C THR A 81 2.20 -6.71 -19.22
N THR A 82 3.26 -7.36 -18.77
CA THR A 82 4.33 -7.85 -19.64
C THR A 82 4.14 -9.35 -19.83
N ARG A 83 3.90 -9.76 -21.08
CA ARG A 83 3.77 -11.18 -21.42
C ARG A 83 5.14 -11.82 -21.60
N ILE A 84 5.40 -12.88 -20.84
CA ILE A 84 6.59 -13.70 -20.93
C ILE A 84 6.32 -14.85 -21.90
N GLU A 85 7.03 -14.86 -23.03
CA GLU A 85 6.94 -15.91 -24.04
C GLU A 85 8.31 -16.45 -24.43
N VAL A 86 8.38 -17.74 -24.71
CA VAL A 86 9.53 -18.35 -25.40
C VAL A 86 9.22 -18.49 -26.87
N LYS A 87 10.10 -17.94 -27.72
CA LYS A 87 9.99 -18.04 -29.17
C LYS A 87 11.08 -18.95 -29.71
N GLN A 88 10.69 -19.99 -30.45
CA GLN A 88 11.62 -20.93 -31.08
C GLN A 88 11.31 -21.07 -32.57
N ARG A 89 12.36 -21.10 -33.39
CA ARG A 89 12.25 -21.38 -34.82
C ARG A 89 12.22 -22.89 -35.05
N MET A 90 11.25 -23.35 -35.82
CA MET A 90 11.10 -24.75 -36.17
C MET A 90 11.83 -25.09 -37.48
N ILE A 91 12.08 -26.38 -37.69
CA ILE A 91 12.76 -26.89 -38.89
C ILE A 91 12.02 -26.55 -40.19
N ASN A 92 10.70 -26.35 -40.12
CA ASN A 92 9.87 -25.92 -41.25
C ASN A 92 9.90 -24.40 -41.50
N GLY A 93 10.82 -23.67 -40.86
CA GLY A 93 10.99 -22.23 -41.03
C GLY A 93 9.96 -21.36 -40.30
N ARG A 94 8.89 -21.93 -39.72
CA ARG A 94 7.90 -21.17 -38.94
C ARG A 94 8.41 -20.90 -37.52
N MET A 95 8.13 -19.70 -37.02
CA MET A 95 8.33 -19.35 -35.61
C MET A 95 7.13 -19.84 -34.79
N ARG A 96 7.40 -20.48 -33.64
CA ARG A 96 6.37 -20.79 -32.64
C ARG A 96 6.68 -20.02 -31.35
N SER A 97 5.66 -19.40 -30.76
CA SER A 97 5.73 -18.78 -29.44
C SER A 97 4.94 -19.62 -28.43
N TYR A 98 5.45 -19.73 -27.21
CA TYR A 98 4.80 -20.36 -26.07
C TYR A 98 4.63 -19.33 -24.97
N HIS A 99 3.38 -19.04 -24.61
CA HIS A 99 3.03 -18.19 -23.47
C HIS A 99 3.32 -18.93 -22.17
N ILE A 100 4.08 -18.30 -21.28
CA ILE A 100 4.47 -18.90 -19.99
C ILE A 100 3.70 -18.22 -18.86
N ALA A 101 3.79 -16.89 -18.79
CA ALA A 101 3.16 -16.09 -17.76
C ALA A 101 2.92 -14.67 -18.26
N ASP A 102 2.00 -13.97 -17.61
CA ASP A 102 1.88 -12.52 -17.69
C ASP A 102 2.34 -11.97 -16.34
N LYS A 103 3.08 -10.87 -16.34
CA LYS A 103 3.63 -10.22 -15.15
C LYS A 103 3.11 -8.80 -15.04
N LEU A 104 2.62 -8.40 -13.87
CA LEU A 104 2.11 -7.05 -13.65
C LEU A 104 3.23 -6.06 -13.33
N THR A 105 3.16 -4.89 -13.93
CA THR A 105 3.97 -3.72 -13.61
C THR A 105 3.05 -2.59 -13.17
N LEU A 106 3.32 -2.03 -12.00
CA LEU A 106 2.59 -0.91 -11.40
C LEU A 106 3.50 0.31 -11.35
N SER A 107 3.06 1.43 -11.91
CA SER A 107 3.75 2.72 -11.78
C SER A 107 2.86 3.73 -11.07
N VAL A 108 3.47 4.50 -10.18
CA VAL A 108 2.81 5.55 -9.40
C VAL A 108 3.79 6.66 -9.08
N SER A 109 3.27 7.87 -8.98
CA SER A 109 4.04 9.05 -8.61
C SER A 109 3.25 9.98 -7.70
N TRP A 110 3.95 10.84 -6.99
CA TRP A 110 3.40 11.93 -6.21
C TRP A 110 4.04 13.24 -6.64
N GLU A 111 3.24 14.30 -6.69
CA GLU A 111 3.73 15.65 -6.96
C GLU A 111 3.63 16.50 -5.68
N LYS A 112 4.72 17.09 -5.21
CA LYS A 112 4.74 17.90 -3.98
C LYS A 112 4.09 17.18 -2.79
N LEU A 113 4.49 15.93 -2.54
CA LEU A 113 4.15 15.24 -1.30
C LEU A 113 4.98 15.82 -0.15
N PRO A 114 4.40 16.12 1.02
CA PRO A 114 5.19 16.48 2.20
C PRO A 114 6.22 15.40 2.54
N SER A 115 7.41 15.82 2.98
CA SER A 115 8.49 14.89 3.32
C SER A 115 8.14 13.97 4.49
N ARG A 116 7.21 14.37 5.36
CA ARG A 116 6.73 13.60 6.52
C ARG A 116 5.23 13.81 6.72
N SER A 117 4.57 12.83 7.31
CA SER A 117 3.13 12.81 7.57
C SER A 117 2.70 13.72 8.73
N TYR A 118 3.52 13.83 9.79
CA TYR A 118 3.25 14.63 10.99
C TYR A 118 4.46 15.48 11.43
N PHE A 119 4.24 16.44 12.34
CA PHE A 119 5.30 17.26 12.94
C PHE A 119 6.29 16.44 13.79
N THR A 120 5.78 15.49 14.56
CA THR A 120 6.54 14.52 15.36
C THR A 120 6.33 13.10 14.84
N VAL A 121 6.91 12.11 15.53
CA VAL A 121 6.53 10.71 15.34
C VAL A 121 5.00 10.59 15.48
N PRO A 122 4.31 9.85 14.59
CA PRO A 122 2.86 9.77 14.61
C PRO A 122 2.28 9.12 15.87
N ASP A 123 3.03 8.21 16.51
CA ASP A 123 2.62 7.42 17.67
C ASP A 123 1.20 6.86 17.52
N PHE A 124 0.95 6.15 16.42
CA PHE A 124 -0.39 5.62 16.14
C PHE A 124 -0.86 4.72 17.27
N ASN A 125 -2.05 5.01 17.81
CA ASN A 125 -2.61 4.24 18.89
C ASN A 125 -2.89 2.79 18.42
N ALA A 126 -2.36 1.80 19.14
CA ALA A 126 -2.40 0.39 18.73
C ALA A 126 -3.81 -0.20 18.51
N THR A 127 -4.85 0.38 19.14
CA THR A 127 -6.23 -0.11 19.02
C THR A 127 -7.01 0.67 17.96
N THR A 128 -6.84 1.99 17.92
CA THR A 128 -7.67 2.86 17.08
C THR A 128 -6.99 3.30 15.78
N GLY A 129 -5.68 3.10 15.63
CA GLY A 129 -4.91 3.54 14.47
C GLY A 129 -4.80 5.05 14.32
N LYS A 130 -5.30 5.84 15.26
CA LYS A 130 -5.24 7.31 15.18
C LYS A 130 -3.99 7.83 15.86
N SER A 131 -3.34 8.79 15.20
CA SER A 131 -2.30 9.60 15.84
C SER A 131 -2.93 10.58 16.83
N PRO A 132 -2.28 10.89 17.97
CA PRO A 132 -2.65 12.01 18.83
C PRO A 132 -2.67 13.36 18.10
N ASN A 133 -1.94 13.47 16.99
CA ASN A 133 -1.79 14.68 16.19
C ASN A 133 -2.79 14.77 15.02
N ALA A 134 -3.63 13.75 14.83
CA ALA A 134 -4.60 13.70 13.73
C ALA A 134 -5.68 14.77 13.88
N GLY A 135 -5.96 15.52 12.82
CA GLY A 135 -6.93 16.61 12.81
C GLY A 135 -6.48 17.90 13.51
N LEU A 136 -5.22 17.97 13.94
CA LEU A 136 -4.59 19.19 14.45
C LEU A 136 -3.74 19.84 13.35
N ASN A 137 -3.24 21.06 13.59
CA ASN A 137 -2.29 21.76 12.70
C ASN A 137 -0.88 21.11 12.66
N MET A 138 -0.79 19.82 12.99
CA MET A 138 0.43 19.02 13.11
C MET A 138 0.42 17.81 12.15
N GLU A 139 -0.67 17.61 11.40
CA GLU A 139 -0.82 16.65 10.31
C GLU A 139 -0.51 17.37 8.98
N TYR A 140 0.46 16.87 8.21
CA TYR A 140 0.92 17.47 6.95
C TYR A 140 0.35 16.77 5.72
N THR A 141 0.18 15.46 5.76
CA THR A 141 -0.62 14.71 4.78
C THR A 141 -2.06 14.70 5.26
N THR A 142 -3.00 15.14 4.43
CA THR A 142 -4.43 15.32 4.75
C THR A 142 -5.09 14.02 5.21
N ASP A 143 -4.57 12.88 4.74
CA ASP A 143 -5.04 11.53 5.06
C ASP A 143 -4.22 10.82 6.14
N GLY A 144 -3.18 11.47 6.69
CA GLY A 144 -2.26 10.91 7.66
C GLY A 144 -1.49 9.69 7.14
N GLY A 145 -1.41 9.50 5.82
CA GLY A 145 -0.59 8.48 5.18
C GLY A 145 0.87 8.91 5.07
N ALA A 146 1.74 7.99 4.65
CA ALA A 146 3.18 8.18 4.60
C ALA A 146 3.59 9.37 3.71
N GLY A 147 4.53 10.17 4.23
CA GLY A 147 5.23 11.22 3.50
C GLY A 147 6.43 10.70 2.71
N GLY A 148 7.08 11.59 1.98
CA GLY A 148 8.11 11.21 1.03
C GLY A 148 9.36 10.55 1.63
N VAL A 149 9.77 10.96 2.83
CA VAL A 149 10.94 10.36 3.53
C VAL A 149 10.61 8.96 4.02
N GLU A 150 9.38 8.72 4.51
CA GLU A 150 8.94 7.39 4.96
C GLU A 150 8.91 6.41 3.77
N ILE A 151 8.51 6.89 2.59
CA ILE A 151 8.55 6.13 1.34
C ILE A 151 10.00 5.80 0.92
N LEU A 152 10.91 6.77 1.00
CA LEU A 152 12.33 6.58 0.71
C LEU A 152 12.97 5.58 1.69
N ASP A 153 12.69 5.73 2.98
CA ASP A 153 13.22 4.85 4.03
C ASP A 153 12.74 3.40 3.84
N TRP A 154 11.49 3.21 3.42
CA TRP A 154 11.00 1.89 3.02
C TRP A 154 11.80 1.32 1.84
N TYR A 155 12.02 2.11 0.78
CA TYR A 155 12.81 1.70 -0.38
C TYR A 155 14.24 1.30 0.01
N GLU A 156 14.91 2.08 0.87
CA GLU A 156 16.28 1.81 1.30
C GLU A 156 16.39 0.54 2.15
N LYS A 157 15.43 0.30 3.05
CA LYS A 157 15.42 -0.85 3.97
C LYS A 157 14.90 -2.15 3.33
N HIS A 158 14.01 -2.06 2.34
CA HIS A 158 13.32 -3.21 1.76
C HIS A 158 13.68 -3.38 0.27
N GLN A 159 14.88 -3.93 0.03
CA GLN A 159 15.36 -4.27 -1.32
C GLN A 159 14.77 -5.58 -1.86
N GLY A 160 14.18 -6.39 -0.98
CA GLY A 160 13.50 -7.63 -1.33
C GLY A 160 12.07 -7.43 -1.80
N PRO A 161 11.37 -8.52 -2.13
CA PRO A 161 9.97 -8.45 -2.49
C PRO A 161 9.07 -8.30 -1.26
N PHE A 162 8.11 -7.39 -1.35
CA PHE A 162 7.14 -7.09 -0.30
C PHE A 162 5.72 -7.16 -0.86
N TRP A 163 4.73 -7.19 0.03
CA TRP A 163 3.32 -7.26 -0.32
C TRP A 163 2.75 -5.86 -0.52
N VAL A 164 2.12 -5.66 -1.67
CA VAL A 164 1.38 -4.45 -2.04
C VAL A 164 -0.10 -4.75 -1.93
N TYR A 165 -0.76 -4.03 -1.03
CA TYR A 165 -2.19 -4.05 -0.82
C TYR A 165 -2.75 -2.89 -1.63
N LEU A 166 -3.58 -3.19 -2.63
CA LEU A 166 -4.16 -2.19 -3.52
C LEU A 166 -5.63 -1.97 -3.18
N ALA A 167 -6.03 -0.71 -3.19
CA ALA A 167 -7.42 -0.29 -3.03
C ALA A 167 -7.86 0.46 -4.30
N TYR A 168 -8.55 -0.26 -5.18
CA TYR A 168 -9.25 0.31 -6.33
C TYR A 168 -10.55 -0.44 -6.58
N ASP A 169 -11.32 -0.05 -7.59
CA ASP A 169 -12.49 -0.86 -7.94
C ASP A 169 -12.08 -2.02 -8.87
N LYS A 170 -12.10 -3.23 -8.32
CA LYS A 170 -11.91 -4.49 -9.05
C LYS A 170 -12.83 -5.55 -8.47
N TYR A 171 -14.13 -5.26 -8.51
CA TYR A 171 -15.19 -6.16 -8.03
C TYR A 171 -15.07 -7.58 -8.62
N SER A 172 -14.48 -7.72 -9.82
CA SER A 172 -14.27 -9.02 -10.48
C SER A 172 -13.47 -10.02 -9.66
N ASN A 173 -12.65 -9.57 -8.70
CA ASN A 173 -11.92 -10.46 -7.78
C ASN A 173 -12.85 -11.17 -6.79
N PHE A 174 -14.04 -10.63 -6.56
CA PHE A 174 -15.00 -11.10 -5.56
C PHE A 174 -16.26 -11.72 -6.19
N GLY A 175 -16.35 -11.76 -7.53
CA GLY A 175 -17.49 -12.30 -8.27
C GLY A 175 -18.16 -11.27 -9.18
N LYS A 176 -19.40 -11.56 -9.59
CA LYS A 176 -20.21 -10.68 -10.45
C LYS A 176 -21.55 -10.27 -9.82
N ASP A 177 -21.78 -10.69 -8.57
CA ASP A 177 -23.03 -10.48 -7.86
C ASP A 177 -23.06 -9.09 -7.20
N GLN A 178 -24.24 -8.68 -6.73
CA GLN A 178 -24.43 -7.37 -6.07
C GLN A 178 -23.47 -7.17 -4.88
N GLU A 179 -23.14 -8.24 -4.17
CA GLU A 179 -22.22 -8.23 -3.03
C GLU A 179 -20.76 -7.91 -3.42
N ALA A 180 -20.35 -8.29 -4.64
CA ALA A 180 -18.99 -8.02 -5.13
C ALA A 180 -18.70 -6.52 -5.21
N TYR A 181 -19.69 -5.70 -5.56
CA TYR A 181 -19.58 -4.23 -5.61
C TYR A 181 -19.40 -3.59 -4.23
N GLY A 182 -19.78 -4.28 -3.15
CA GLY A 182 -19.59 -3.81 -1.77
C GLY A 182 -18.13 -3.83 -1.28
N HIS A 183 -17.22 -4.51 -2.00
CA HIS A 183 -15.81 -4.66 -1.61
C HIS A 183 -14.95 -3.41 -1.89
N ILE A 184 -15.58 -2.35 -2.38
CA ILE A 184 -14.97 -1.06 -2.72
C ILE A 184 -14.26 -0.35 -1.55
N LYS A 185 -14.64 -0.70 -0.32
CA LYS A 185 -14.12 -0.14 0.95
C LYS A 185 -12.96 -0.94 1.55
N LEU A 186 -12.45 -1.94 0.82
CA LEU A 186 -11.40 -2.86 1.24
C LEU A 186 -10.21 -2.82 0.28
N TYR A 187 -9.07 -3.34 0.74
CA TYR A 187 -7.98 -3.70 -0.17
C TYR A 187 -8.43 -4.88 -1.03
N ASN A 188 -8.55 -4.65 -2.33
CA ASN A 188 -9.20 -5.54 -3.29
C ASN A 188 -8.23 -6.56 -3.92
N GLN A 189 -6.93 -6.29 -3.83
CA GLN A 189 -5.89 -7.07 -4.46
C GLN A 189 -4.62 -7.01 -3.61
N LEU A 190 -4.06 -8.19 -3.34
CA LEU A 190 -2.74 -8.39 -2.76
C LEU A 190 -1.82 -8.93 -3.85
N ILE A 191 -0.65 -8.33 -4.00
CA ILE A 191 0.36 -8.78 -4.95
C ILE A 191 1.72 -8.66 -4.28
N GLN A 192 2.57 -9.67 -4.43
CA GLN A 192 3.96 -9.56 -4.04
C GLN A 192 4.74 -8.87 -5.18
N MET A 193 5.38 -7.76 -4.87
CA MET A 193 6.09 -6.94 -5.85
C MET A 193 7.47 -6.51 -5.30
N TYR A 194 8.32 -6.01 -6.19
CA TYR A 194 9.60 -5.40 -5.83
C TYR A 194 9.82 -4.12 -6.63
N PHE A 195 10.70 -3.23 -6.14
CA PHE A 195 11.06 -2.02 -6.86
C PHE A 195 11.90 -2.32 -8.09
N THR A 196 11.45 -1.87 -9.25
CA THR A 196 12.27 -1.83 -10.48
C THR A 196 12.87 -0.46 -10.71
N ASN A 197 12.18 0.60 -10.26
CA ASN A 197 12.65 1.97 -10.32
C ASN A 197 12.13 2.75 -9.11
N PHE A 198 12.99 3.59 -8.55
CA PHE A 198 12.64 4.60 -7.56
C PHE A 198 13.42 5.88 -7.87
N SER A 199 12.72 7.01 -7.96
CA SER A 199 13.32 8.32 -8.17
C SER A 199 12.56 9.39 -7.40
N TYR A 200 13.27 10.41 -6.94
CA TYR A 200 12.67 11.52 -6.23
C TYR A 200 13.43 12.83 -6.49
N SER A 201 12.74 13.94 -6.30
CA SER A 201 13.33 15.29 -6.28
C SER A 201 12.72 16.13 -5.16
N VAL A 202 13.55 16.99 -4.56
CA VAL A 202 13.10 17.93 -3.52
C VAL A 202 12.79 19.26 -4.20
N GLU A 203 11.51 19.66 -4.18
CA GLU A 203 10.99 20.76 -4.99
C GLU A 203 10.93 22.09 -4.25
N LYS A 204 10.16 22.14 -3.16
CA LYS A 204 9.94 23.35 -2.35
C LYS A 204 10.24 23.05 -0.91
N ARG A 205 10.61 24.10 -0.17
CA ARG A 205 10.92 24.00 1.25
C ARG A 205 9.92 24.79 2.06
N SER A 206 9.45 24.21 3.16
CA SER A 206 8.68 24.86 4.21
C SER A 206 9.54 24.92 5.47
N ASP A 207 9.12 25.67 6.48
CA ASP A 207 9.86 25.81 7.74
C ASP A 207 9.97 24.46 8.49
N ASN A 208 9.01 23.56 8.29
CA ASN A 208 8.93 22.28 8.99
C ASN A 208 9.09 21.05 8.08
N PHE A 209 8.94 21.15 6.77
CA PHE A 209 9.05 19.98 5.88
C PHE A 209 9.35 20.44 4.46
N ASP A 210 9.88 19.53 3.65
CA ASP A 210 10.09 19.80 2.23
C ASP A 210 9.01 19.09 1.40
N PHE A 211 8.73 19.62 0.20
CA PHE A 211 7.82 19.01 -0.76
C PHE A 211 8.63 18.23 -1.79
N TRP A 212 8.27 16.96 -1.97
CA TRP A 212 9.02 16.02 -2.78
C TRP A 212 8.15 15.56 -3.95
N ASN A 213 8.75 15.42 -5.13
CA ASN A 213 8.18 14.60 -6.19
C ASN A 213 8.79 13.21 -6.07
N ILE A 214 7.95 12.18 -6.12
CA ILE A 214 8.40 10.79 -6.06
C ILE A 214 7.80 10.06 -7.25
N GLN A 215 8.59 9.23 -7.91
CA GLN A 215 8.14 8.32 -8.95
C GLN A 215 8.75 6.95 -8.70
N LEU A 216 7.90 5.92 -8.70
CA LEU A 216 8.32 4.55 -8.53
C LEU A 216 7.60 3.60 -9.47
N THR A 217 8.28 2.51 -9.78
CA THR A 217 7.75 1.40 -10.56
C THR A 217 7.99 0.10 -9.78
N LEU A 218 6.91 -0.65 -9.59
CA LEU A 218 6.91 -1.96 -8.97
C LEU A 218 6.63 -3.03 -10.01
N GLU A 219 7.25 -4.19 -9.85
CA GLU A 219 7.02 -5.34 -10.70
C GLU A 219 6.66 -6.56 -9.85
N GLU A 220 5.69 -7.34 -10.31
CA GLU A 220 5.27 -8.60 -9.71
C GLU A 220 6.40 -9.64 -9.77
N VAL A 221 6.54 -10.42 -8.68
CA VAL A 221 7.54 -11.49 -8.55
C VAL A 221 7.03 -12.81 -9.10
#